data_AF-A0A2A2RDD2-F1
#
_entry.id   AF-A0A2A2RDD2-F1
#
_cell.length_a   1.000
_cell.length_b   1.000
_cell.length_c   1.000
_cell.angle_alpha   90.00
_cell.angle_beta   90.00
_cell.angle_gamma   90.00
#
_symmetry.space_group_name_H-M   'P 1'
#
loop_
_entity.id
_entity.type
_entity.pdbx_description
1 polymer ?
#
loop_
_entity_poly.entity_id
_entity_poly.type
_entity_poly.pdbx_seq_one_letter_code
_entity_poly.pdbx_strand_id
1 'polypeptide(L)'
;MNTAGESSDFATRAEIFRIARFCAPPLDTLGQLTFSGDPTIPAQLHQWRDAIFVPHIAPAARSAYWAAKRGFRELAAVDKKLDLAGPLAKNSRAVGRLIARSTRAPVGETALERYLAAVDREECPGHMSVVFTARAAVFHLPEPLVLAAIVFIELRSSPIGDLWPCVETCIQAIPPSQSGLCAA
;
A
#
# COMPACT_ATOMS: atom_id res chain seq x y z
N MET A 1 -16.40 28.54 -13.73
CA MET A 1 -15.91 27.60 -14.75
C MET A 1 -14.98 26.65 -14.03
N ASN A 2 -15.49 25.49 -13.61
CA ASN A 2 -14.63 24.43 -13.06
C ASN A 2 -13.91 23.79 -14.23
N THR A 3 -12.59 23.87 -14.23
CA THR A 3 -11.77 23.35 -15.32
C THR A 3 -11.81 21.82 -15.29
N ALA A 4 -11.90 21.17 -16.46
CA ALA A 4 -11.99 19.71 -16.54
C ALA A 4 -10.83 18.98 -15.81
N GLY A 5 -9.69 19.66 -15.59
CA GLY A 5 -8.57 19.17 -14.78
C GLY A 5 -8.89 19.04 -13.29
N GLU A 6 -9.50 20.06 -12.67
CA GLU A 6 -9.84 20.04 -11.23
C GLU A 6 -10.86 18.94 -10.89
N SER A 7 -11.80 18.68 -11.81
CA SER A 7 -12.77 17.58 -11.67
C SER A 7 -12.12 16.20 -11.75
N SER A 8 -11.14 16.03 -12.64
CA SER A 8 -10.36 14.80 -12.80
C SER A 8 -9.47 14.52 -11.58
N ASP A 9 -8.84 15.55 -11.03
CA ASP A 9 -7.99 15.43 -9.83
C ASP A 9 -8.84 15.08 -8.60
N PHE A 10 -9.99 15.72 -8.43
CA PHE A 10 -10.93 15.38 -7.36
C PHE A 10 -11.46 13.94 -7.47
N ALA A 11 -11.85 13.51 -8.68
CA ALA A 11 -12.30 12.14 -8.92
C ALA A 11 -11.20 11.11 -8.59
N THR A 12 -9.95 11.42 -8.94
CA THR A 12 -8.78 10.58 -8.63
C THR A 12 -8.53 10.50 -7.12
N ARG A 13 -8.60 11.62 -6.42
CA ARG A 13 -8.46 11.70 -4.95
C ARG A 13 -9.57 10.92 -4.23
N ALA A 14 -10.80 11.08 -4.69
CA ALA A 14 -11.95 10.34 -4.17
C ALA A 14 -11.82 8.82 -4.42
N GLU A 15 -11.28 8.41 -5.56
CA GLU A 15 -10.99 7.00 -5.85
C GLU A 15 -9.89 6.46 -4.93
N ILE A 16 -8.78 7.19 -4.74
CA ILE A 16 -7.70 6.80 -3.81
C ILE A 16 -8.25 6.57 -2.40
N PHE A 17 -9.09 7.49 -1.91
CA PHE A 17 -9.72 7.34 -0.60
C PHE A 17 -10.66 6.14 -0.53
N ARG A 18 -11.45 5.89 -1.59
CA ARG A 18 -12.32 4.70 -1.66
C ARG A 18 -11.52 3.41 -1.64
N ILE A 19 -10.43 3.33 -2.42
CA ILE A 19 -9.51 2.19 -2.41
C ILE A 19 -8.92 1.98 -1.02
N ALA A 20 -8.49 3.06 -0.35
CA ALA A 20 -7.96 3.00 1.01
C ALA A 20 -8.97 2.40 2.00
N ARG A 21 -10.22 2.91 2.03
CA ARG A 21 -11.27 2.37 2.91
C ARG A 21 -11.64 0.93 2.57
N PHE A 22 -11.66 0.59 1.29
CA PHE A 22 -12.07 -0.73 0.83
C PHE A 22 -11.03 -1.81 1.13
N CYS A 23 -9.74 -1.49 0.94
CA CYS A 23 -8.64 -2.43 1.15
C CYS A 23 -8.12 -2.42 2.60
N ALA A 24 -8.36 -1.35 3.37
CA ALA A 24 -8.11 -1.29 4.80
C ALA A 24 -9.39 -0.82 5.55
N PRO A 25 -10.38 -1.69 5.79
CA PRO A 25 -11.58 -1.32 6.57
C PRO A 25 -11.32 -0.65 7.92
N PRO A 26 -10.27 -1.02 8.70
CA PRO A 26 -9.95 -0.33 9.96
C PRO A 26 -9.20 1.00 9.74
N LEU A 27 -9.35 1.65 8.59
CA LEU A 27 -8.62 2.86 8.18
C LEU A 27 -8.58 3.95 9.26
N ASP A 28 -9.69 4.13 9.98
CA ASP A 28 -9.87 5.19 10.98
C ASP A 28 -9.25 4.82 12.35
N THR A 29 -8.83 3.57 12.54
CA THR A 29 -8.15 3.08 13.76
C THR A 29 -6.72 2.64 13.52
N LEU A 30 -6.19 2.85 12.31
CA LEU A 30 -4.79 2.57 12.01
C LEU A 30 -3.89 3.49 12.82
N GLY A 31 -2.92 2.89 13.50
CA GLY A 31 -1.87 3.64 14.18
C GLY A 31 -0.81 4.15 13.21
N GLN A 32 0.25 4.70 13.78
CA GLN A 32 1.44 5.10 13.05
C GLN A 32 2.05 3.92 12.28
N LEU A 33 2.45 4.18 11.04
CA LEU A 33 2.99 3.18 10.12
C LEU A 33 4.52 3.32 10.02
N THR A 34 5.04 3.41 8.80
CA THR A 34 6.47 3.59 8.53
C THR A 34 6.83 5.06 8.46
N PHE A 35 5.89 5.91 8.04
CA PHE A 35 6.02 7.35 8.15
C PHE A 35 5.66 7.82 9.58
N SER A 36 6.42 8.80 10.10
CA SER A 36 6.34 9.24 11.52
C SER A 36 6.55 10.73 11.74
N GLY A 37 6.56 11.53 10.66
CA GLY A 37 6.83 12.97 10.71
C GLY A 37 5.62 13.83 10.37
N ASP A 38 5.89 15.08 10.04
CA ASP A 38 4.96 16.01 9.42
C ASP A 38 5.24 16.04 7.90
N PRO A 39 4.31 15.53 7.06
CA PRO A 39 4.56 15.46 5.63
C PRO A 39 4.46 16.83 4.94
N THR A 40 3.98 17.88 5.63
CA THR A 40 4.11 19.26 5.13
C THR A 40 5.56 19.77 5.19
N ILE A 41 6.43 19.12 5.97
CA ILE A 41 7.85 19.44 6.03
C ILE A 41 8.58 18.65 4.92
N PRO A 42 9.02 19.31 3.82
CA PRO A 42 9.53 18.59 2.65
C PRO A 42 10.72 17.68 2.95
N ALA A 43 11.60 18.12 3.87
CA ALA A 43 12.76 17.32 4.28
C ALA A 43 12.36 15.98 4.92
N GLN A 44 11.32 15.95 5.76
CA GLN A 44 10.86 14.72 6.42
C GLN A 44 10.14 13.81 5.44
N LEU A 45 9.30 14.38 4.56
CA LEU A 45 8.62 13.65 3.49
C LEU A 45 9.64 13.00 2.55
N HIS A 46 10.60 13.77 2.04
CA HIS A 46 11.62 13.27 1.12
C HIS A 46 12.53 12.24 1.77
N GLN A 47 12.94 12.46 3.03
CA GLN A 47 13.75 11.48 3.76
C GLN A 47 13.06 10.12 3.84
N TRP A 48 11.79 10.08 4.25
CA TRP A 48 11.04 8.82 4.28
C TRP A 48 10.80 8.27 2.87
N ARG A 49 10.45 9.12 1.91
CA ARG A 49 10.18 8.71 0.54
C ARG A 49 11.39 8.00 -0.08
N ASP A 50 12.56 8.61 0.05
CA ASP A 50 13.78 8.17 -0.62
C ASP A 50 14.47 7.02 0.13
N ALA A 51 14.31 6.94 1.46
CA ALA A 51 14.90 5.87 2.27
C ALA A 51 14.00 4.65 2.44
N ILE A 52 12.67 4.81 2.42
CA ILE A 52 11.72 3.75 2.79
C ILE A 52 10.74 3.47 1.65
N PHE A 53 10.00 4.49 1.20
CA PHE A 53 8.89 4.26 0.27
C PHE A 53 9.35 3.75 -1.10
N VAL A 54 10.21 4.53 -1.78
CA VAL A 54 10.70 4.24 -3.13
C VAL A 54 11.56 2.97 -3.18
N PRO A 55 12.54 2.75 -2.29
CA PRO A 55 13.38 1.55 -2.37
C PRO A 55 12.73 0.27 -1.86
N HIS A 56 11.79 0.33 -0.91
CA HIS A 56 11.26 -0.88 -0.25
C HIS A 56 9.75 -1.07 -0.45
N ILE A 57 8.94 -0.08 -0.08
CA ILE A 57 7.47 -0.25 -0.06
C ILE A 57 6.90 -0.34 -1.48
N ALA A 58 7.24 0.59 -2.38
CA ALA A 58 6.67 0.63 -3.72
C ALA A 58 7.04 -0.63 -4.56
N PRO A 59 8.30 -1.11 -4.57
CA PRO A 59 8.65 -2.35 -5.26
C PRO A 59 7.97 -3.59 -4.67
N ALA A 60 7.83 -3.66 -3.34
CA ALA A 60 7.14 -4.76 -2.69
C ALA A 60 5.64 -4.75 -3.00
N ALA A 61 4.99 -3.58 -2.98
CA ALA A 61 3.59 -3.42 -3.36
C ALA A 61 3.36 -3.87 -4.81
N ARG A 62 4.16 -3.40 -5.77
CA ARG A 62 4.08 -3.87 -7.16
C ARG A 62 4.25 -5.38 -7.27
N SER A 63 5.26 -5.93 -6.60
CA SER A 63 5.50 -7.37 -6.61
C SER A 63 4.33 -8.15 -6.01
N ALA A 64 3.72 -7.64 -4.95
CA ALA A 64 2.55 -8.23 -4.29
C ALA A 64 1.31 -8.20 -5.21
N TYR A 65 1.12 -7.11 -5.96
CA TYR A 65 0.00 -6.96 -6.90
C TYR A 65 -0.03 -8.09 -7.93
N TRP A 66 1.13 -8.43 -8.48
CA TRP A 66 1.26 -9.52 -9.45
C TRP A 66 1.35 -10.90 -8.79
N ALA A 67 1.96 -10.99 -7.60
CA ALA A 67 2.06 -12.24 -6.86
C ALA A 67 0.68 -12.75 -6.39
N ALA A 68 -0.21 -11.86 -5.99
CA ALA A 68 -1.57 -12.21 -5.60
C ALA A 68 -2.34 -12.97 -6.70
N LYS A 69 -2.06 -12.66 -7.97
CA LYS A 69 -2.65 -13.36 -9.13
C LYS A 69 -2.03 -14.73 -9.42
N ARG A 70 -0.84 -15.01 -8.87
CA ARG A 70 -0.12 -16.27 -9.08
C ARG A 70 -0.39 -17.28 -7.98
N GLY A 71 -0.48 -16.82 -6.73
CA GLY A 71 -0.81 -17.68 -5.62
C GLY A 71 -0.22 -17.26 -4.28
N PHE A 72 -0.59 -18.04 -3.26
CA PHE A 72 -0.18 -17.84 -1.88
C PHE A 72 1.34 -17.84 -1.70
N ARG A 73 2.07 -18.75 -2.38
CA ARG A 73 3.51 -18.93 -2.17
C ARG A 73 4.30 -17.72 -2.64
N GLU A 74 3.95 -17.20 -3.81
CA GLU A 74 4.55 -16.02 -4.41
C GLU A 74 4.29 -14.80 -3.54
N LEU A 75 3.05 -14.66 -3.04
CA LEU A 75 2.68 -13.55 -2.17
C LEU A 75 3.43 -13.59 -0.84
N ALA A 76 3.50 -14.76 -0.19
CA ALA A 76 4.27 -14.95 1.04
C ALA A 76 5.77 -14.70 0.82
N ALA A 77 6.31 -15.04 -0.36
CA ALA A 77 7.71 -14.76 -0.70
C ALA A 77 7.99 -13.27 -0.86
N VAL A 78 7.06 -12.51 -1.45
CA VAL A 78 7.17 -11.04 -1.54
C VAL A 78 7.15 -10.42 -0.14
N ASP A 79 6.21 -10.84 0.71
CA ASP A 79 6.09 -10.35 2.08
C ASP A 79 7.35 -10.58 2.91
N LYS A 80 7.95 -11.77 2.79
CA LYS A 80 9.22 -12.12 3.45
C LYS A 80 10.42 -11.34 2.94
N LYS A 81 10.39 -10.88 1.68
CA LYS A 81 11.47 -10.09 1.07
C LYS A 81 11.39 -8.61 1.39
N LEU A 82 10.25 -8.13 1.89
CA LEU A 82 10.12 -6.73 2.31
C LEU A 82 10.94 -6.51 3.58
N ASP A 83 12.15 -6.01 3.38
CA ASP A 83 13.12 -5.74 4.44
C ASP A 83 12.89 -4.36 5.04
N LEU A 84 12.03 -4.30 6.06
CA LEU A 84 11.91 -3.14 6.94
C LEU A 84 12.56 -3.46 8.28
N ALA A 85 13.36 -2.53 8.80
CA ALA A 85 14.08 -2.74 10.06
C ALA A 85 13.31 -2.19 11.28
N GLY A 86 13.54 -2.81 12.43
CA GLY A 86 13.19 -2.27 13.75
C GLY A 86 11.71 -1.86 13.90
N PRO A 87 11.43 -0.65 14.43
CA PRO A 87 10.08 -0.17 14.64
C PRO A 87 9.22 -0.10 13.37
N LEU A 88 9.82 0.16 12.20
CA LEU A 88 9.09 0.26 10.93
C LEU A 88 8.45 -1.07 10.55
N ALA A 89 9.20 -2.16 10.66
CA ALA A 89 8.67 -3.51 10.44
C ALA A 89 7.57 -3.83 11.45
N LYS A 90 7.81 -3.55 12.74
CA LYS A 90 6.83 -3.83 13.80
C LYS A 90 5.49 -3.14 13.52
N ASN A 91 5.51 -1.85 13.22
CA ASN A 91 4.30 -1.06 12.95
C ASN A 91 3.59 -1.53 11.68
N SER A 92 4.35 -1.71 10.60
CA SER A 92 3.81 -2.19 9.31
C SER A 92 3.12 -3.55 9.45
N ARG A 93 3.72 -4.50 10.20
CA ARG A 93 3.14 -5.83 10.45
C ARG A 93 1.92 -5.78 11.38
N ALA A 94 1.97 -4.93 12.40
CA ALA A 94 0.82 -4.76 13.30
C ALA A 94 -0.41 -4.27 12.54
N VAL A 95 -0.24 -3.27 11.66
CA VAL A 95 -1.33 -2.78 10.82
C VAL A 95 -1.77 -3.80 9.78
N GLY A 96 -0.84 -4.48 9.10
CA GLY A 96 -1.22 -5.51 8.14
C GLY A 96 -1.99 -6.68 8.77
N ARG A 97 -1.65 -7.08 10.00
CA ARG A 97 -2.45 -8.05 10.77
C ARG A 97 -3.83 -7.53 11.13
N LEU A 98 -3.94 -6.25 11.52
CA LEU A 98 -5.23 -5.64 11.79
C LEU A 98 -6.12 -5.68 10.53
N ILE A 99 -5.58 -5.32 9.36
CA ILE A 99 -6.29 -5.43 8.09
C ILE A 99 -6.68 -6.89 7.80
N ALA A 100 -5.76 -7.84 7.98
CA ALA A 100 -6.04 -9.25 7.72
C ALA A 100 -7.19 -9.80 8.60
N ARG A 101 -7.23 -9.42 9.88
CA ARG A 101 -8.32 -9.80 10.81
C ARG A 101 -9.64 -9.12 10.48
N SER A 102 -9.60 -7.89 10.00
CA SER A 102 -10.79 -7.09 9.68
C SER A 102 -11.34 -7.33 8.27
N THR A 103 -10.77 -8.27 7.51
CA THR A 103 -11.16 -8.52 6.13
C THR A 103 -11.40 -10.00 5.86
N ARG A 104 -12.16 -10.26 4.80
CA ARG A 104 -12.32 -11.60 4.22
C ARG A 104 -11.96 -11.56 2.74
N ALA A 105 -11.33 -12.62 2.25
CA ALA A 105 -11.16 -12.81 0.82
C ALA A 105 -12.55 -13.03 0.16
N PRO A 106 -12.75 -12.57 -1.08
CA PRO A 106 -13.91 -12.97 -1.88
C PRO A 106 -13.99 -14.48 -2.07
N VAL A 107 -15.19 -14.98 -2.36
CA VAL A 107 -15.40 -16.39 -2.68
C VAL A 107 -14.57 -16.76 -3.91
N GLY A 108 -13.83 -17.87 -3.84
CA GLY A 108 -12.96 -18.35 -4.92
C GLY A 108 -11.51 -17.89 -4.81
N GLU A 109 -11.22 -16.87 -4.00
CA GLU A 109 -9.88 -16.27 -3.87
C GLU A 109 -9.04 -16.96 -2.79
N THR A 110 -8.84 -18.27 -2.98
CA THR A 110 -8.19 -19.17 -2.02
C THR A 110 -6.75 -18.77 -1.69
N ALA A 111 -6.03 -18.16 -2.63
CA ALA A 111 -4.67 -17.68 -2.41
C ALA A 111 -4.62 -16.53 -1.40
N LEU A 112 -5.51 -15.55 -1.55
CA LEU A 112 -5.64 -14.43 -0.63
C LEU A 112 -6.14 -14.93 0.73
N GLU A 113 -7.16 -15.79 0.76
CA GLU A 113 -7.69 -16.36 2.00
C GLU A 113 -6.60 -17.05 2.83
N ARG A 114 -5.81 -17.92 2.19
CA ARG A 114 -4.67 -18.60 2.85
C ARG A 114 -3.62 -17.62 3.34
N TYR A 115 -3.34 -16.58 2.56
CA TYR A 115 -2.37 -15.55 2.95
C TYR A 115 -2.83 -14.76 4.17
N LEU A 116 -4.07 -14.27 4.18
CA LEU A 116 -4.63 -13.54 5.32
C LEU A 116 -4.65 -14.41 6.59
N ALA A 117 -5.03 -15.68 6.46
CA ALA A 117 -5.02 -16.61 7.58
C ALA A 117 -3.60 -16.91 8.11
N ALA A 118 -2.58 -16.95 7.24
CA ALA A 118 -1.18 -17.11 7.64
C ALA A 118 -0.63 -15.84 8.32
N VAL A 119 -1.02 -14.65 7.85
CA VAL A 119 -0.68 -13.38 8.50
C VAL A 119 -1.31 -13.28 9.89
N ASP A 120 -2.58 -13.66 10.03
CA ASP A 120 -3.28 -13.66 11.32
C ASP A 120 -2.63 -14.57 12.36
N ARG A 121 -2.18 -15.76 11.91
CA ARG A 121 -1.44 -16.75 12.70
C ARG A 121 0.06 -16.44 12.86
N GLU A 122 0.53 -15.31 12.33
CA GLU A 122 1.95 -14.90 12.36
C GLU A 122 2.91 -15.87 11.66
N GLU A 123 2.40 -16.70 10.74
CA GLU A 123 3.19 -17.60 9.87
C GLU A 123 3.79 -16.84 8.67
N CYS A 124 3.27 -15.64 8.37
CA CYS A 124 3.81 -14.68 7.41
C CYS A 124 3.99 -13.31 8.09
N PRO A 125 4.97 -12.48 7.66
CA PRO A 125 5.21 -11.17 8.26
C PRO A 125 3.96 -10.28 8.28
N GLY A 126 3.21 -10.23 7.19
CA GLY A 126 1.98 -9.47 7.06
C GLY A 126 2.21 -7.97 7.00
N HIS A 127 3.17 -7.50 6.21
CA HIS A 127 3.40 -6.06 6.05
C HIS A 127 2.17 -5.36 5.44
N MET A 128 1.78 -4.20 6.00
CA MET A 128 0.58 -3.46 5.58
C MET A 128 0.49 -3.30 4.06
N SER A 129 1.56 -2.84 3.40
CA SER A 129 1.57 -2.59 1.96
C SER A 129 1.34 -3.86 1.14
N VAL A 130 1.83 -5.01 1.60
CA VAL A 130 1.66 -6.30 0.92
C VAL A 130 0.24 -6.83 1.11
N VAL A 131 -0.28 -6.81 2.35
CA VAL A 131 -1.66 -7.22 2.66
C VAL A 131 -2.67 -6.37 1.90
N PHE A 132 -2.48 -5.04 1.95
CA PHE A 132 -3.32 -4.07 1.26
C PHE A 132 -3.32 -4.30 -0.25
N THR A 133 -2.13 -4.46 -0.84
CA THR A 133 -2.01 -4.62 -2.29
C THR A 133 -2.54 -5.96 -2.77
N ALA A 134 -2.33 -7.04 -2.02
CA ALA A 134 -2.87 -8.35 -2.36
C ALA A 134 -4.39 -8.33 -2.44
N ARG A 135 -5.04 -7.66 -1.48
CA ARG A 135 -6.48 -7.45 -1.49
C ARG A 135 -6.90 -6.62 -2.70
N ALA A 136 -6.22 -5.50 -2.96
CA ALA A 136 -6.54 -4.64 -4.10
C ALA A 136 -6.43 -5.37 -5.45
N ALA A 137 -5.44 -6.24 -5.60
CA ALA A 137 -5.20 -7.01 -6.82
C ALA A 137 -6.33 -7.99 -7.15
N VAL A 138 -6.89 -8.64 -6.12
CA VAL A 138 -8.03 -9.56 -6.25
C VAL A 138 -9.28 -8.84 -6.74
N PHE A 139 -9.45 -7.57 -6.39
CA PHE A 139 -10.55 -6.74 -6.89
C PHE A 139 -10.20 -5.97 -8.18
N HIS A 140 -9.07 -6.31 -8.81
CA HIS A 140 -8.61 -5.69 -10.05
C HIS A 140 -8.49 -4.14 -9.99
N LEU A 141 -8.18 -3.60 -8.81
CA LEU A 141 -8.03 -2.15 -8.63
C LEU A 141 -6.76 -1.65 -9.32
N PRO A 142 -6.75 -0.50 -10.00
CA PRO A 142 -5.61 -0.04 -10.78
C PRO A 142 -4.34 0.11 -9.93
N GLU A 143 -3.25 -0.59 -10.29
CA GLU A 143 -1.97 -0.57 -9.55
C GLU A 143 -1.47 0.85 -9.20
N PRO A 144 -1.51 1.85 -10.11
CA PRO A 144 -1.07 3.21 -9.78
C PRO A 144 -1.90 3.84 -8.65
N LEU A 145 -3.21 3.60 -8.62
CA LEU A 145 -4.10 4.11 -7.59
C LEU A 145 -3.94 3.36 -6.26
N VAL A 146 -3.58 2.07 -6.32
CA VAL A 146 -3.24 1.28 -5.12
C VAL A 146 -1.97 1.82 -4.46
N LEU A 147 -0.93 2.15 -5.24
CA LEU A 147 0.28 2.78 -4.72
C LEU A 147 -0.03 4.15 -4.09
N ALA A 148 -0.87 4.96 -4.74
CA ALA A 148 -1.31 6.24 -4.19
C ALA A 148 -2.10 6.07 -2.89
N ALA A 149 -2.94 5.04 -2.79
CA ALA A 149 -3.68 4.71 -1.57
C ALA A 149 -2.76 4.26 -0.43
N ILE A 150 -1.68 3.53 -0.72
CA ILE A 150 -0.66 3.19 0.28
C ILE A 150 -0.01 4.47 0.84
N VAL A 151 0.41 5.39 -0.03
CA VAL A 151 1.01 6.66 0.42
C VAL A 151 0.00 7.45 1.24
N PHE A 152 -1.25 7.57 0.78
CA PHE A 152 -2.31 8.23 1.52
C PHE A 152 -2.48 7.64 2.93
N ILE A 153 -2.44 6.30 3.06
CA ILE A 153 -2.55 5.60 4.36
C ILE A 153 -1.34 5.86 5.25
N GLU A 154 -0.12 5.86 4.70
CA GLU A 154 1.10 6.20 5.45
C GLU A 154 1.03 7.64 5.99
N LEU A 155 0.66 8.60 5.14
CA LEU A 155 0.69 10.02 5.50
C LEU A 155 -0.50 10.46 6.38
N ARG A 156 -1.66 9.82 6.28
CA ARG A 156 -2.83 10.15 7.14
C ARG A 156 -2.63 9.82 8.61
N SER A 157 -1.58 9.06 8.94
CA SER A 157 -1.19 8.85 10.34
C SER A 157 -0.67 10.13 11.01
N SER A 158 -0.46 11.20 10.22
CA SER A 158 -0.06 12.53 10.68
C SER A 158 -1.22 13.56 10.59
N PRO A 159 -1.27 14.54 11.50
CA PRO A 159 -2.39 15.49 11.59
C PRO A 159 -2.28 16.62 10.56
N ILE A 160 -2.87 16.46 9.36
CA ILE A 160 -2.86 17.47 8.29
C ILE A 160 -4.21 17.61 7.58
N GLY A 161 -4.56 18.85 7.22
CA GLY A 161 -5.79 19.18 6.49
C GLY A 161 -5.79 18.86 4.99
N ASP A 162 -4.64 18.90 4.31
CA ASP A 162 -4.49 18.50 2.89
C ASP A 162 -3.22 17.66 2.66
N LEU A 163 -3.41 16.37 2.37
CA LEU A 163 -2.33 15.40 2.13
C LEU A 163 -2.00 15.23 0.64
N TRP A 164 -2.83 15.74 -0.27
CA TRP A 164 -2.73 15.39 -1.68
C TRP A 164 -1.44 15.84 -2.37
N PRO A 165 -0.93 17.07 -2.13
CA PRO A 165 0.36 17.47 -2.69
C PRO A 165 1.51 16.55 -2.22
N CYS A 166 1.42 16.04 -0.99
CA CYS A 166 2.42 15.12 -0.43
C CYS A 166 2.33 13.73 -1.08
N VAL A 167 1.11 13.25 -1.33
CA VAL A 167 0.86 11.99 -2.05
C VAL A 167 1.42 12.08 -3.47
N GLU A 168 1.08 13.14 -4.20
CA GLU A 168 1.54 13.38 -5.58
C GLU A 168 3.08 13.42 -5.65
N THR A 169 3.72 14.13 -4.72
CA THR A 169 5.19 14.22 -4.60
C THR A 169 5.84 12.85 -4.41
N CYS A 170 5.22 11.95 -3.66
CA CYS A 170 5.74 10.60 -3.47
C CYS A 170 5.53 9.72 -4.71
N ILE A 171 4.37 9.82 -5.34
CA ILE A 171 4.02 8.99 -6.50
C ILE A 171 4.87 9.33 -7.73
N GLN A 172 5.16 10.62 -7.94
CA GLN A 172 6.04 11.08 -9.02
C GLN A 172 7.48 10.58 -8.89
N ALA A 173 7.92 10.23 -7.67
CA ALA A 173 9.26 9.70 -7.42
C ALA A 173 9.39 8.20 -7.69
N ILE A 174 8.28 7.48 -7.89
CA ILE A 174 8.32 6.05 -8.15
C ILE A 174 8.81 5.82 -9.59
N PRO A 175 9.90 5.06 -9.80
CA PRO A 175 10.33 4.71 -11.15
C PRO A 175 9.20 4.03 -11.93
N PRO A 176 9.10 4.22 -13.26
CA PRO A 176 8.13 3.49 -14.07
C PRO A 176 8.35 1.98 -13.93
N SER A 177 7.28 1.20 -14.06
CA SER A 177 7.41 -0.26 -14.11
C SER A 177 8.26 -0.62 -15.33
N GLN A 178 9.37 -1.33 -15.12
CA GLN A 178 10.15 -1.86 -16.23
C GLN A 178 9.25 -2.82 -17.00
N SER A 179 8.88 -2.44 -18.22
CA SER A 179 8.19 -3.34 -19.14
C SER A 179 9.19 -4.43 -19.52
N GLY A 180 9.09 -5.58 -18.86
CA GLY A 180 9.81 -6.78 -19.26
C GLY A 180 9.26 -7.26 -20.60
N LEU A 181 9.71 -6.67 -21.70
CA LEU A 181 9.76 -7.35 -22.98
C LEU A 181 10.81 -8.45 -22.85
N CYS A 182 10.43 -9.58 -22.25
CA CYS A 182 11.12 -10.84 -22.52
C CYS A 182 10.79 -11.19 -23.98
N ALA A 183 11.70 -10.87 -24.89
CA ALA A 183 11.72 -11.53 -26.19
C ALA A 183 11.86 -13.03 -25.95
N ALA A 184 10.95 -13.79 -26.55
CA ALA A 184 10.93 -15.24 -26.58
C ALA A 184 12.10 -15.81 -27.41
#